data_AF-A0A1Y0VSG7-F1
#
_entry.id   AF-A0A1Y0VSG7-F1
#
_cell.length_a   1.000
_cell.length_b   1.000
_cell.length_c   1.000
_cell.angle_alpha   90.00
_cell.angle_beta   90.00
_cell.angle_gamma   90.00
#
_symmetry.space_group_name_H-M   'P 1'
#
loop_
_entity.id
_entity.type
_entity.pdbx_description
1 polymer ?
#
loop_
_entity_poly.entity_id
_entity_poly.type
_entity_poly.pdbx_seq_one_letter_code
_entity_poly.pdbx_strand_id
1 'polypeptide(L)'
;MGAYAKSNTGKIKFYTEQPNQDTMINDNLIVLGTPSNNAMIKSLNKDLYFKYSDDYRGFVSNEKLSIEEDYGKTIGTAQLIRSPENSKKGILVLTGATPEASYLASTQLNFKKNIDQFTGDAIVVDQNNNHYSYRFKKNKYIDRNLEHKRTISNNSQLIIYLGIVFLALIVIGFGVYLVFRKQAMMNGGRKNAKQK
;
A
#
# COMPACT_ATOMS: atom_id res chain seq x y z
N MET A 1 3.32 1.86 -8.18
CA MET A 1 4.61 1.25 -8.54
C MET A 1 4.31 0.16 -9.56
N GLY A 2 4.89 0.23 -10.75
CA GLY A 2 4.67 -0.79 -11.77
C GLY A 2 5.25 -2.13 -11.32
N ALA A 3 4.56 -3.23 -11.62
CA ALA A 3 4.99 -4.58 -11.29
C ALA A 3 6.18 -5.09 -12.13
N TYR A 4 6.70 -4.26 -13.04
CA TYR A 4 7.75 -4.60 -13.98
C TYR A 4 8.90 -3.62 -13.79
N ALA A 5 10.14 -4.14 -13.72
CA ALA A 5 11.35 -3.34 -13.54
C ALA A 5 11.48 -2.21 -14.59
N LYS A 6 11.01 -2.45 -15.83
CA LYS A 6 10.98 -1.46 -16.91
C LYS A 6 10.01 -0.29 -16.69
N SER A 7 9.04 -0.42 -15.79
CA SER A 7 8.06 0.63 -15.45
C SER A 7 8.26 1.16 -14.02
N ASN A 8 9.33 0.75 -13.33
CA ASN A 8 9.69 1.30 -12.03
C ASN A 8 10.52 2.57 -12.24
N THR A 9 9.94 3.73 -11.94
CA THR A 9 10.64 5.03 -11.97
C THR A 9 11.32 5.39 -10.65
N GLY A 10 11.29 4.49 -9.66
CA GLY A 10 11.94 4.65 -8.37
C GLY A 10 13.44 4.32 -8.42
N LYS A 11 14.18 4.80 -7.42
CA LYS A 11 15.58 4.44 -7.21
C LYS A 11 15.66 3.29 -6.19
N ILE A 12 16.47 2.28 -6.49
CA ILE A 12 16.80 1.19 -5.56
C ILE A 12 18.26 1.36 -5.18
N LYS A 13 18.55 1.36 -3.88
CA LYS A 13 19.92 1.41 -3.35
C LYS A 13 20.09 0.28 -2.36
N PHE A 14 21.20 -0.45 -2.51
CA PHE A 14 21.55 -1.57 -1.66
C PHE A 14 22.50 -1.10 -0.56
N TYR A 15 22.31 -1.66 0.63
CA TYR A 15 23.14 -1.43 1.80
C TYR A 15 23.47 -2.79 2.41
N THR A 16 24.73 -3.00 2.78
CA THR A 16 25.20 -4.17 3.54
C THR A 16 25.14 -3.93 5.06
N GLU A 17 24.99 -2.68 5.46
CA GLU A 17 24.87 -2.21 6.84
C GLU A 17 23.61 -1.35 6.99
N GLN A 18 23.30 -0.95 8.23
CA GLN A 18 22.19 -0.04 8.47
C GLN A 18 22.42 1.29 7.74
N PRO A 19 21.46 1.78 6.93
CA PRO A 19 21.61 3.06 6.26
C PRO A 19 21.58 4.22 7.27
N ASN A 20 22.08 5.39 6.86
CA ASN A 20 22.05 6.57 7.71
C ASN A 20 20.61 7.03 8.04
N GLN A 21 20.49 7.86 9.07
CA GLN A 21 19.21 8.32 9.58
C GLN A 21 18.37 9.07 8.52
N ASP A 22 19.02 9.88 7.69
CA ASP A 22 18.33 10.60 6.59
C ASP A 22 17.63 9.63 5.63
N THR A 23 18.28 8.53 5.27
CA THR A 23 17.67 7.48 4.44
C THR A 23 16.51 6.82 5.17
N MET A 24 16.68 6.50 6.46
CA MET A 24 15.63 5.86 7.26
C MET A 24 14.38 6.73 7.45
N ILE A 25 14.54 8.06 7.48
CA ILE A 25 13.43 9.03 7.56
C ILE A 25 12.74 9.21 6.21
N ASN A 26 13.51 9.25 5.11
CA ASN A 26 13.02 9.72 3.82
C ASN A 26 12.63 8.60 2.85
N ASP A 27 13.10 7.37 3.04
CA ASP A 27 12.87 6.26 2.12
C ASP A 27 12.03 5.13 2.73
N ASN A 28 11.46 4.28 1.86
CA ASN A 28 10.92 3.00 2.29
C ASN A 28 12.04 1.97 2.27
N LEU A 29 12.07 1.09 3.25
CA LEU A 29 13.17 0.13 3.41
C LEU A 29 12.67 -1.30 3.21
N ILE A 30 13.54 -2.13 2.63
CA ILE A 30 13.42 -3.59 2.67
C ILE A 30 14.62 -4.08 3.46
N VAL A 31 14.36 -4.76 4.58
CA VAL A 31 15.38 -5.27 5.50
C VAL A 31 15.33 -6.78 5.44
N LEU A 32 16.46 -7.41 5.12
CA LEU A 32 16.58 -8.86 4.97
C LEU A 32 17.63 -9.40 5.94
N GLY A 33 17.39 -10.58 6.52
CA GLY A 33 18.40 -11.35 7.23
C GLY A 33 17.90 -11.90 8.56
N THR A 34 18.83 -12.13 9.48
CA THR A 34 18.57 -12.63 10.83
C THR A 34 19.03 -11.58 11.85
N PRO A 35 18.58 -11.69 13.12
CA PRO A 35 19.15 -10.90 14.19
C PRO A 35 20.67 -11.08 14.32
N SER A 36 21.22 -12.27 14.02
CA SER A 36 22.65 -12.54 14.14
C SER A 36 23.51 -11.85 13.08
N ASN A 37 22.98 -11.58 11.89
CA ASN A 37 23.75 -10.98 10.79
C ASN A 37 23.29 -9.56 10.39
N ASN A 38 22.19 -9.06 10.95
CA ASN A 38 21.67 -7.74 10.64
C ASN A 38 21.21 -7.01 11.91
N ALA A 39 22.01 -6.06 12.37
CA ALA A 39 21.73 -5.27 13.58
C ALA A 39 20.43 -4.46 13.49
N MET A 40 20.00 -4.07 12.28
CA MET A 40 18.73 -3.37 12.08
C MET A 40 17.54 -4.26 12.41
N ILE A 41 17.64 -5.59 12.22
CA ILE A 41 16.57 -6.51 12.60
C ILE A 41 16.43 -6.58 14.12
N LYS A 42 17.55 -6.58 14.85
CA LYS A 42 17.52 -6.47 16.32
C LYS A 42 16.85 -5.19 16.79
N SER A 43 17.22 -4.04 16.21
CA SER A 43 16.65 -2.75 16.62
C SER A 43 15.16 -2.62 16.29
N LEU A 44 14.71 -3.23 15.19
CA LEU A 44 13.31 -3.27 14.79
C LEU A 44 12.46 -4.27 15.59
N ASN A 45 13.05 -5.18 16.38
CA ASN A 45 12.32 -6.26 17.05
C ASN A 45 11.15 -5.75 17.90
N LYS A 46 11.32 -4.60 18.58
CA LYS A 46 10.26 -3.98 19.39
C LYS A 46 9.03 -3.57 18.56
N ASP A 47 9.21 -3.29 17.28
CA ASP A 47 8.20 -2.78 16.35
C ASP A 47 7.60 -3.89 15.45
N LEU A 48 8.18 -5.09 15.46
CA LEU A 48 7.66 -6.25 14.72
C LEU A 48 6.34 -6.74 15.33
N TYR A 49 5.51 -7.37 14.50
CA TYR A 49 4.29 -8.05 14.94
C TYR A 49 4.61 -9.46 15.47
N PHE A 50 5.40 -10.20 14.71
CA PHE A 50 6.05 -11.43 15.15
C PHE A 50 7.44 -11.06 15.66
N LYS A 51 7.55 -10.94 16.99
CA LYS A 51 8.77 -10.55 17.68
C LYS A 51 9.62 -11.77 17.98
N TYR A 52 10.92 -11.55 18.02
CA TYR A 52 11.86 -12.49 18.58
C TYR A 52 11.77 -12.56 20.10
N SER A 53 12.13 -13.72 20.65
CA SER A 53 12.54 -13.87 22.04
C SER A 53 13.72 -12.96 22.38
N ASP A 54 13.96 -12.73 23.67
CA ASP A 54 15.04 -11.85 24.15
C ASP A 54 16.44 -12.32 23.71
N ASP A 55 16.60 -13.62 23.50
CA ASP A 55 17.83 -14.25 23.00
C ASP A 55 17.92 -14.34 21.46
N TYR A 56 16.89 -13.87 20.75
CA TYR A 56 16.78 -13.87 19.30
C TYR A 56 16.82 -15.23 18.62
N ARG A 57 16.61 -16.33 19.36
CA ARG A 57 16.67 -17.69 18.81
C ARG A 57 15.39 -18.13 18.12
N GLY A 58 14.26 -17.47 18.34
CA GLY A 58 12.99 -17.81 17.71
C GLY A 58 11.96 -16.70 17.85
N PHE A 59 10.86 -16.81 17.10
CA PHE A 59 9.70 -15.95 17.31
C PHE A 59 8.88 -16.40 18.52
N VAL A 60 8.29 -15.44 19.23
CA VAL A 60 7.39 -15.70 20.36
C VAL A 60 5.93 -15.53 19.96
N SER A 61 5.06 -16.20 20.71
CA SER A 61 3.61 -16.08 20.58
C SER A 61 3.14 -14.62 20.65
N ASN A 62 2.07 -14.31 19.92
CA ASN A 62 1.39 -13.02 19.98
C ASN A 62 -0.13 -13.20 19.95
N GLU A 63 -0.89 -12.11 19.79
CA GLU A 63 -2.35 -12.14 19.79
C GLU A 63 -2.98 -12.83 18.57
N LYS A 64 -2.19 -13.16 17.54
CA LYS A 64 -2.65 -13.78 16.29
C LYS A 64 -2.27 -15.25 16.17
N LEU A 65 -1.14 -15.64 16.74
CA LEU A 65 -0.61 -17.00 16.62
C LEU A 65 0.08 -17.41 17.92
N SER A 66 -0.35 -18.56 18.44
CA SER A 66 0.41 -19.28 19.46
C SER A 66 1.57 -20.00 18.77
N ILE A 67 2.78 -19.66 19.17
CA ILE A 67 4.03 -20.16 18.61
C ILE A 67 4.73 -20.97 19.70
N GLU A 68 4.91 -22.26 19.42
CA GLU A 68 5.75 -23.16 20.20
C GLU A 68 7.24 -22.83 19.95
N GLU A 69 8.11 -23.08 20.93
CA GLU A 69 9.51 -22.63 20.91
C GLU A 69 10.29 -23.17 19.70
N ASP A 70 10.17 -24.46 19.39
CA ASP A 70 10.87 -25.08 18.25
C ASP A 70 10.25 -24.66 16.92
N TYR A 71 8.93 -24.48 16.87
CA TYR A 71 8.28 -23.89 15.70
C TYR A 71 8.80 -22.46 15.42
N GLY A 72 8.93 -21.64 16.47
CA GLY A 72 9.43 -20.27 16.36
C GLY A 72 10.86 -20.15 15.84
N LYS A 73 11.69 -21.19 15.98
CA LYS A 73 13.06 -21.26 15.45
C LYS A 73 13.11 -21.53 13.94
N THR A 74 12.06 -22.11 13.37
CA THR A 74 12.08 -22.66 12.01
C THR A 74 11.28 -21.84 10.99
N ILE A 75 10.35 -21.00 11.45
CA ILE A 75 9.53 -20.17 10.58
C ILE A 75 10.26 -18.90 10.11
N GLY A 76 9.93 -18.48 8.89
CA GLY A 76 10.28 -17.17 8.33
C GLY A 76 9.10 -16.22 8.35
N THR A 77 9.34 -14.92 8.46
CA THR A 77 8.29 -13.89 8.40
C THR A 77 8.62 -12.77 7.44
N ALA A 78 7.59 -12.30 6.73
CA ALA A 78 7.62 -11.07 5.95
C ALA A 78 6.63 -10.08 6.57
N GLN A 79 7.13 -8.98 7.15
CA GLN A 79 6.34 -8.06 7.96
C GLN A 79 6.44 -6.63 7.43
N LEU A 80 5.32 -6.05 7.01
CA LEU A 80 5.22 -4.67 6.56
C LEU A 80 4.84 -3.76 7.75
N ILE A 81 5.85 -3.23 8.43
CA ILE A 81 5.69 -2.30 9.56
C ILE A 81 5.72 -0.84 9.10
N ARG A 82 5.36 0.08 9.99
CA ARG A 82 5.63 1.52 9.77
C ARG A 82 7.06 1.81 10.21
N SER A 83 7.75 2.73 9.53
CA SER A 83 9.07 3.15 9.97
C SER A 83 8.96 3.85 11.33
N PRO A 84 9.77 3.47 12.34
CA PRO A 84 9.84 4.19 13.61
C PRO A 84 10.29 5.65 13.45
N GLU A 85 11.17 5.91 12.48
CA GLU A 85 11.70 7.25 12.19
C GLU A 85 10.69 8.14 11.47
N ASN A 86 9.75 7.56 10.73
CA ASN A 86 8.72 8.30 10.00
C ASN A 86 7.48 7.45 9.73
N SER A 87 6.38 7.74 10.40
CA SER A 87 5.13 6.98 10.27
C SER A 87 4.51 7.01 8.86
N LYS A 88 4.97 7.91 7.97
CA LYS A 88 4.59 8.00 6.55
C LYS A 88 5.44 7.12 5.63
N LYS A 89 6.40 6.37 6.18
CA LYS A 89 7.23 5.39 5.45
C LYS A 89 6.96 3.98 5.94
N GLY A 90 7.17 3.01 5.07
CA GLY A 90 7.05 1.58 5.36
C GLY A 90 8.41 0.92 5.42
N ILE A 91 8.52 -0.09 6.29
CA ILE A 91 9.64 -1.02 6.30
C ILE A 91 9.08 -2.42 6.07
N LEU A 92 9.57 -3.11 5.05
CA LEU A 92 9.29 -4.52 4.82
C LEU A 92 10.46 -5.33 5.41
N VAL A 93 10.20 -6.07 6.48
CA VAL A 93 11.20 -6.90 7.15
C VAL A 93 11.01 -8.35 6.73
N LEU A 94 12.02 -8.95 6.12
CA LEU A 94 12.07 -10.33 5.66
C LEU A 94 13.08 -11.06 6.53
N THR A 95 12.61 -11.86 7.48
CA THR A 95 13.48 -12.33 8.54
C THR A 95 13.09 -13.69 9.12
N GLY A 96 14.05 -14.35 9.75
CA GLY A 96 13.89 -15.63 10.44
C GLY A 96 14.97 -15.77 11.51
N ALA A 97 14.85 -16.75 12.40
CA ALA A 97 15.88 -17.01 13.41
C ALA A 97 17.18 -17.52 12.77
N THR A 98 17.06 -18.28 11.67
CA THR A 98 18.18 -18.79 10.88
C THR A 98 18.20 -18.18 9.47
N PRO A 99 19.34 -18.22 8.76
CA PRO A 99 19.42 -17.79 7.36
C PRO A 99 18.42 -18.53 6.46
N GLU A 100 18.20 -19.81 6.69
CA GLU A 100 17.26 -20.65 5.94
C GLU A 100 15.83 -20.17 6.14
N ALA A 101 15.44 -19.89 7.38
CA ALA A 101 14.12 -19.32 7.70
C ALA A 101 13.93 -17.92 7.09
N SER A 102 14.97 -17.07 7.13
CA SER A 102 14.94 -15.75 6.47
C SER A 102 14.82 -15.89 4.94
N TYR A 103 15.43 -16.91 4.35
CA TYR A 103 15.32 -17.21 2.93
C TYR A 103 13.91 -17.69 2.55
N LEU A 104 13.28 -18.54 3.38
CA LEU A 104 11.88 -18.93 3.19
C LEU A 104 10.95 -17.72 3.15
N ALA A 105 11.19 -16.71 3.98
CA ALA A 105 10.43 -15.46 3.97
C ALA A 105 10.65 -14.64 2.68
N SER A 106 11.89 -14.56 2.19
CA SER A 106 12.21 -13.74 1.01
C SER A 106 11.61 -14.31 -0.28
N THR A 107 11.55 -15.64 -0.40
CA THR A 107 11.03 -16.31 -1.61
C THR A 107 9.55 -16.02 -1.88
N GLN A 108 8.81 -15.58 -0.85
CA GLN A 108 7.39 -15.21 -0.98
C GLN A 108 7.16 -13.98 -1.83
N LEU A 109 8.19 -13.15 -2.01
CA LEU A 109 8.11 -11.91 -2.77
C LEU A 109 8.75 -11.99 -4.16
N ASN A 110 9.19 -13.19 -4.59
CA ASN A 110 9.90 -13.39 -5.84
C ASN A 110 9.04 -13.11 -7.09
N PHE A 111 7.73 -13.36 -7.01
CA PHE A 111 6.82 -13.21 -8.15
C PHE A 111 5.54 -12.50 -7.76
N LYS A 112 5.04 -11.64 -8.66
CA LYS A 112 3.76 -10.94 -8.47
C LYS A 112 2.61 -11.90 -8.13
N LYS A 113 2.56 -13.08 -8.79
CA LYS A 113 1.55 -14.10 -8.50
C LYS A 113 1.59 -14.56 -7.03
N ASN A 114 2.78 -14.70 -6.46
CA ASN A 114 2.95 -15.05 -5.05
C ASN A 114 2.57 -13.89 -4.13
N ILE A 115 2.83 -12.65 -4.52
CA ILE A 115 2.45 -11.48 -3.72
C ILE A 115 0.93 -11.29 -3.70
N ASP A 116 0.25 -11.51 -4.83
CA ASP A 116 -1.19 -11.23 -5.00
C ASP A 116 -2.09 -12.17 -4.17
N GLN A 117 -1.62 -13.37 -3.81
CA GLN A 117 -2.34 -14.29 -2.91
C GLN A 117 -2.30 -13.86 -1.44
N PHE A 118 -1.34 -13.04 -1.04
CA PHE A 118 -1.19 -12.64 0.35
C PHE A 118 -2.09 -11.46 0.68
N THR A 119 -2.75 -11.58 1.83
CA THR A 119 -3.51 -10.48 2.41
C THR A 119 -2.85 -10.05 3.71
N GLY A 120 -3.23 -8.90 4.25
CA GLY A 120 -2.63 -8.46 5.51
C GLY A 120 -1.38 -7.58 5.36
N ASP A 121 -0.59 -7.57 6.41
CA ASP A 121 0.68 -6.85 6.55
C ASP A 121 1.76 -7.70 7.24
N ALA A 122 1.50 -8.99 7.46
CA ALA A 122 2.49 -9.97 7.86
C ALA A 122 2.19 -11.33 7.22
N ILE A 123 3.25 -12.05 6.85
CA ILE A 123 3.19 -13.43 6.38
C ILE A 123 4.12 -14.25 7.28
N VAL A 124 3.66 -15.43 7.68
CA VAL A 124 4.49 -16.48 8.29
C VAL A 124 4.61 -17.62 7.29
N VAL A 125 5.82 -18.16 7.17
CA VAL A 125 6.15 -19.29 6.29
C VAL A 125 6.87 -20.35 7.11
N ASP A 126 6.44 -21.60 7.01
CA ASP A 126 7.14 -22.72 7.65
C ASP A 126 8.03 -23.49 6.67
N GLN A 127 8.74 -24.49 7.19
CA GLN A 127 9.65 -25.35 6.42
C GLN A 127 8.93 -26.21 5.36
N ASN A 128 7.64 -26.46 5.54
CA ASN A 128 6.81 -27.19 4.59
C ASN A 128 6.21 -26.27 3.51
N ASN A 129 6.63 -25.00 3.51
CA ASN A 129 6.11 -23.96 2.61
C ASN A 129 4.60 -23.72 2.78
N ASN A 130 4.06 -23.93 3.99
CA ASN A 130 2.75 -23.40 4.34
C ASN A 130 2.87 -21.90 4.59
N HIS A 131 1.85 -21.15 4.16
CA HIS A 131 1.84 -19.71 4.27
C HIS A 131 0.62 -19.22 5.04
N TYR A 132 0.85 -18.35 6.00
CA TYR A 132 -0.20 -17.78 6.83
C TYR A 132 -0.15 -16.26 6.76
N SER A 133 -1.25 -15.66 6.30
CA SER A 133 -1.40 -14.21 6.15
C SER A 133 -2.10 -13.60 7.36
N TYR A 134 -1.54 -12.53 7.91
CA TYR A 134 -2.06 -11.85 9.10
C TYR A 134 -2.20 -10.35 8.87
N ARG A 135 -3.25 -9.77 9.46
CA ARG A 135 -3.50 -8.33 9.49
C ARG A 135 -3.40 -7.81 10.92
N PHE A 136 -2.43 -6.92 11.17
CA PHE A 136 -2.22 -6.22 12.42
C PHE A 136 -2.69 -4.76 12.36
N LYS A 137 -2.47 -4.05 11.25
CA LYS A 137 -2.92 -2.66 11.11
C LYS A 137 -4.44 -2.59 10.89
N LYS A 138 -5.14 -1.86 11.78
CA LYS A 138 -6.55 -1.49 11.56
C LYS A 138 -6.74 -0.57 10.35
N ASN A 139 -5.77 0.31 10.08
CA ASN A 139 -5.77 1.23 8.94
C ASN A 139 -4.74 0.79 7.90
N LYS A 140 -5.20 0.39 6.71
CA LYS A 140 -4.37 -0.08 5.59
C LYS A 140 -3.40 0.99 5.07
N TYR A 141 -3.77 2.27 5.21
CA TYR A 141 -3.09 3.38 4.56
C TYR A 141 -2.01 4.01 5.45
N ILE A 142 -0.85 4.25 4.84
CA ILE A 142 0.27 4.99 5.44
C ILE A 142 0.00 6.50 5.36
N ASP A 143 -0.58 6.98 4.25
CA ASP A 143 -1.04 8.35 4.07
C ASP A 143 -2.29 8.37 3.16
N ARG A 144 -3.42 8.84 3.70
CA ARG A 144 -4.70 8.89 2.95
C ARG A 144 -4.68 9.92 1.82
N ASN A 145 -3.92 10.99 1.95
CA ASN A 145 -3.84 12.07 0.94
C ASN A 145 -3.04 11.63 -0.28
N LEU A 146 -1.99 10.81 -0.08
CA LEU A 146 -1.22 10.21 -1.18
C LEU A 146 -2.09 9.26 -2.02
N GLU A 147 -3.03 8.54 -1.40
CA GLU A 147 -3.97 7.68 -2.12
C GLU A 147 -4.99 8.48 -2.92
N HIS A 148 -5.59 9.54 -2.38
CA HIS A 148 -6.47 10.42 -3.17
C HIS A 148 -5.75 10.98 -4.41
N LYS A 149 -4.51 11.45 -4.24
CA LYS A 149 -3.68 11.88 -5.38
C LYS A 149 -3.41 10.75 -6.37
N ARG A 150 -3.16 9.51 -5.91
CA ARG A 150 -2.95 8.34 -6.78
C ARG A 150 -4.21 7.89 -7.51
N THR A 151 -5.37 7.87 -6.86
CA THR A 151 -6.65 7.51 -7.48
C THR A 151 -7.02 8.51 -8.57
N ILE A 152 -6.80 9.81 -8.33
CA ILE A 152 -7.01 10.87 -9.33
C ILE A 152 -6.01 10.73 -10.49
N SER A 153 -4.73 10.45 -10.18
CA SER A 153 -3.69 10.28 -11.20
C SER A 153 -3.90 9.05 -12.08
N ASN A 154 -4.28 7.91 -11.51
CA ASN A 154 -4.43 6.64 -12.24
C ASN A 154 -5.71 6.58 -13.07
N ASN A 155 -6.74 7.37 -12.71
CA ASN A 155 -8.00 7.47 -13.45
C ASN A 155 -8.14 8.81 -14.16
N SER A 156 -7.03 9.54 -14.38
CA SER A 156 -7.05 10.86 -15.02
C SER A 156 -7.77 10.85 -16.37
N GLN A 157 -7.59 9.77 -17.14
CA GLN A 157 -8.27 9.58 -18.42
C GLN A 157 -9.80 9.45 -18.26
N LEU A 158 -10.27 8.69 -17.26
CA LEU A 158 -11.70 8.54 -16.96
C LEU A 158 -12.30 9.85 -16.44
N ILE A 159 -11.57 10.58 -15.59
CA ILE A 159 -11.97 11.90 -15.08
C ILE A 159 -12.07 12.93 -16.22
N ILE A 160 -11.13 12.91 -17.18
CA ILE A 160 -11.19 13.76 -18.38
C ILE A 160 -12.43 13.43 -19.22
N TYR A 161 -12.72 12.14 -19.46
CA TYR A 161 -13.93 11.75 -20.18
C TYR A 161 -15.22 12.19 -19.47
N LEU A 162 -15.30 12.02 -18.14
CA LEU A 162 -16.43 12.52 -17.36
C LEU A 162 -16.57 14.05 -17.45
N GLY A 163 -15.45 14.78 -17.46
CA GLY A 163 -15.45 16.23 -17.66
C GLY A 163 -16.02 16.65 -19.01
N ILE A 164 -15.64 15.95 -20.09
CA ILE A 164 -16.16 16.21 -21.45
C ILE A 164 -17.67 15.94 -21.51
N VAL A 165 -18.12 14.81 -20.95
CA VAL A 165 -19.56 14.45 -20.91
C VAL A 165 -20.35 15.49 -20.12
N PHE A 166 -19.83 15.92 -18.98
CA PHE A 166 -20.47 16.95 -18.16
C PHE A 166 -20.59 18.29 -18.89
N LEU A 167 -19.55 18.70 -19.60
CA LEU A 167 -19.53 19.94 -20.38
C LEU A 167 -20.53 19.88 -21.56
N ALA A 168 -20.65 18.73 -22.23
CA ALA A 168 -21.66 18.50 -23.25
C ALA A 168 -23.10 18.62 -22.69
N LEU A 169 -23.36 18.06 -21.50
CA LEU A 169 -24.66 18.19 -20.83
C LEU A 169 -24.99 19.64 -20.47
N ILE A 170 -24.01 20.44 -20.03
CA ILE A 170 -24.20 21.88 -19.77
C ILE A 170 -24.61 22.61 -21.06
N VAL A 171 -23.94 22.36 -22.18
CA VAL A 171 -24.23 23.00 -23.46
C VAL A 171 -25.64 22.64 -23.94
N ILE A 172 -26.02 21.36 -23.84
CA ILE A 172 -27.37 20.90 -24.20
C ILE A 172 -28.40 21.54 -23.28
N GLY A 173 -28.18 21.53 -21.96
CA GLY A 173 -29.07 22.13 -20.97
C GLY A 173 -29.25 23.63 -21.19
N PHE A 174 -28.17 24.34 -21.52
CA PHE A 174 -28.22 25.76 -21.85
C PHE A 174 -29.00 26.03 -23.14
N GLY A 175 -28.83 25.19 -24.17
CA GLY A 175 -29.60 25.25 -25.40
C GLY A 175 -31.11 25.07 -25.15
N VAL A 176 -31.47 24.06 -24.37
CA VAL A 176 -32.88 23.81 -23.97
C VAL A 176 -33.43 25.01 -23.19
N TYR A 177 -32.68 25.54 -22.23
CA TYR A 177 -33.06 26.73 -21.47
C TYR A 177 -33.33 27.95 -22.37
N LEU A 178 -32.47 28.21 -23.36
CA LEU A 178 -32.66 29.31 -24.31
C LEU A 178 -33.91 29.14 -25.17
N VAL A 179 -34.21 27.91 -25.61
CA VAL A 179 -35.42 27.61 -26.39
C VAL A 179 -36.68 27.89 -25.56
N PHE A 180 -36.72 27.41 -24.31
CA PHE A 180 -37.83 27.68 -23.40
C PHE A 180 -37.99 29.17 -23.10
N ARG A 181 -36.88 29.88 -22.85
CA ARG A 181 -36.90 31.34 -22.64
C ARG A 181 -37.43 32.09 -23.85
N LYS A 182 -37.01 31.72 -25.07
CA LYS A 182 -37.50 32.31 -26.32
C LYS A 182 -38.99 32.06 -26.51
N GLN A 183 -39.45 30.83 -26.27
CA GLN A 183 -40.87 30.48 -26.40
C GLN A 183 -41.75 31.20 -25.37
N ALA A 184 -41.27 31.36 -24.13
CA ALA A 184 -41.95 32.16 -23.11
C ALA A 184 -42.09 33.63 -23.52
N MET A 185 -41.04 34.23 -24.11
CA MET A 185 -41.09 35.61 -24.62
C MET A 185 -42.07 35.75 -25.82
N MET A 186 -42.07 34.80 -26.75
CA MET A 186 -42.98 34.83 -27.92
C MET A 186 -44.44 34.58 -27.52
N ASN A 187 -44.70 33.74 -26.53
CA ASN A 187 -46.06 33.49 -26.03
C ASN A 187 -46.57 34.63 -25.13
N GLY A 188 -45.68 35.36 -24.43
CA GLY A 188 -46.03 36.58 -23.70
C GLY A 188 -46.36 37.77 -24.60
N GLY A 189 -45.67 37.91 -25.74
CA GLY A 189 -45.90 39.00 -26.70
C GLY A 189 -47.24 38.92 -27.46
N ARG A 190 -47.84 37.73 -27.59
CA ARG A 190 -49.12 37.54 -28.30
C ARG A 190 -50.36 38.04 -27.53
N LYS A 191 -50.28 38.29 -26.22
CA LYS A 191 -51.42 38.84 -25.46
C LYS A 191 -51.67 40.32 -25.71
N ASN A 192 -50.68 41.08 -26.20
CA ASN A 192 -50.81 42.52 -26.46
C ASN A 192 -51.20 42.88 -27.91
N ALA A 193 -51.39 41.89 -28.79
CA ALA A 193 -51.70 42.13 -30.21
C ALA A 193 -53.19 42.00 -30.57
N LYS A 194 -54.08 41.79 -29.58
CA LYS A 194 -55.55 41.67 -29.79
C LYS A 194 -56.37 42.88 -29.29
N GLN A 195 -55.73 44.00 -28.99
CA GLN A 195 -56.41 45.28 -28.75
C GLN A 195 -55.83 46.34 -29.67
N LYS A 196 -56.33 46.37 -30.90
CA LYS A 196 -56.35 47.56 -31.77
C LYS A 196 -57.54 47.46 -32.69
#